data_AF-A0AAJ2PW44-F1
#
_entry.id   AF-A0AAJ2PW44-F1
#
_cell.length_a   1.000
_cell.length_b   1.000
_cell.length_c   1.000
_cell.angle_alpha   90.00
_cell.angle_beta   90.00
_cell.angle_gamma   90.00
#
_symmetry.space_group_name_H-M   'P 1'
#
loop_
_entity.id
_entity.type
_entity.pdbx_description
1 polymer ?
#
loop_
_entity_poly.entity_id
_entity_poly.type
_entity_poly.pdbx_seq_one_letter_code
_entity_poly.pdbx_strand_id
1 'polypeptide(L)'
;MTDPNAASRPVQAVVLAGGQGSRLRPYTDDRPKPMVEIPGTGTPIIGHQLTWLAEEGVTDVVVSCGHLADVLQKWLDSADLPVRVTTVVETEPLGRGGGLKYAASHLPH
;
A
#
# COMPACT_ATOMS: atom_id res chain seq x y z
N MET A 1 20.44 -23.30 2.50
CA MET A 1 21.17 -22.18 1.87
C MET A 1 20.72 -20.93 2.60
N THR A 2 21.50 -20.43 3.55
CA THR A 2 21.16 -19.26 4.37
C THR A 2 21.44 -18.00 3.56
N ASP A 3 20.42 -17.17 3.37
CA ASP A 3 20.56 -15.87 2.68
C ASP A 3 21.49 -14.97 3.50
N PRO A 4 22.67 -14.59 2.98
CA PRO A 4 23.65 -13.76 3.69
C PRO A 4 23.13 -12.34 3.98
N ASN A 5 21.98 -11.93 3.42
CA ASN A 5 21.37 -10.62 3.64
C ASN A 5 20.26 -10.62 4.72
N ALA A 6 19.98 -11.75 5.37
CA ALA A 6 18.90 -11.86 6.35
C ALA A 6 19.00 -10.83 7.51
N ALA A 7 20.21 -10.42 7.88
CA ALA A 7 20.46 -9.45 8.95
C ALA A 7 20.27 -7.97 8.55
N SER A 8 20.08 -7.67 7.25
CA SER A 8 19.95 -6.30 6.72
C SER A 8 18.68 -6.10 5.88
N ARG A 9 17.67 -6.98 6.04
CA ARG A 9 16.41 -6.84 5.32
C ARG A 9 15.63 -5.62 5.81
N PRO A 10 15.09 -4.78 4.91
CA PRO A 10 14.25 -3.66 5.31
C PRO A 10 13.03 -4.15 6.08
N VAL A 11 12.79 -3.58 7.25
CA VAL A 11 11.59 -3.86 8.06
C VAL A 11 10.44 -2.90 7.78
N GLN A 12 10.65 -1.93 6.89
CA GLN A 12 9.69 -0.88 6.57
C GLN A 12 9.50 -0.75 5.05
N ALA A 13 8.29 -0.40 4.62
CA ALA A 13 7.98 -0.21 3.22
C ALA A 13 7.06 0.99 2.97
N VAL A 14 7.14 1.53 1.76
CA VAL A 14 6.17 2.50 1.22
C VAL A 14 5.41 1.86 0.07
N VAL A 15 4.08 1.95 0.11
CA VAL A 15 3.21 1.56 -1.01
C VAL A 15 2.57 2.81 -1.60
N LEU A 16 2.85 3.08 -2.88
CA LEU A 16 2.27 4.22 -3.59
C LEU A 16 0.90 3.84 -4.17
N ALA A 17 -0.14 4.49 -3.68
CA ALA A 17 -1.55 4.23 -3.96
C ALA A 17 -2.34 5.46 -4.46
N GLY A 18 -1.67 6.59 -4.76
CA GLY A 18 -2.35 7.85 -5.10
C GLY A 18 -2.89 7.99 -6.53
N GLY A 19 -2.54 7.07 -7.44
CA GLY A 19 -2.90 7.17 -8.85
C GLY A 19 -4.37 6.84 -9.17
N GLN A 20 -4.92 7.51 -10.20
CA GLN A 20 -6.32 7.36 -10.65
C GLN A 20 -6.70 5.97 -11.18
N GLY A 21 -5.73 5.13 -11.56
CA GLY A 21 -6.02 3.77 -12.05
C GLY A 21 -6.75 3.68 -13.40
N SER A 22 -6.88 4.79 -14.15
CA SER A 22 -7.78 4.93 -15.31
C SER A 22 -7.65 3.88 -16.44
N ARG A 23 -6.51 3.19 -16.55
CA ARG A 23 -6.31 2.10 -17.53
C ARG A 23 -7.03 0.81 -17.16
N LEU A 24 -7.47 0.67 -15.91
CA LEU A 24 -8.13 -0.52 -15.36
C LEU A 24 -9.65 -0.31 -15.25
N ARG A 25 -10.20 0.72 -15.89
CA ARG A 25 -11.66 0.89 -15.98
C ARG A 25 -12.30 -0.31 -16.69
N PRO A 26 -13.50 -0.74 -16.29
CA PRO A 26 -14.39 -0.09 -15.30
C PRO A 26 -14.08 -0.42 -13.83
N TYR A 27 -13.10 -1.28 -13.55
CA TYR A 27 -12.83 -1.75 -12.17
C TYR A 27 -12.37 -0.67 -11.19
N THR A 28 -11.98 0.51 -11.68
CA THR A 28 -11.53 1.64 -10.87
C THR A 28 -12.48 2.84 -10.96
N ASP A 29 -13.72 2.65 -11.38
CA ASP A 29 -14.70 3.75 -11.44
C ASP A 29 -15.26 4.09 -10.05
N ASP A 30 -15.35 3.11 -9.14
CA ASP A 30 -15.92 3.25 -7.79
C ASP A 30 -14.88 3.06 -6.66
N ARG A 31 -13.64 2.73 -7.01
CA ARG A 31 -12.57 2.41 -6.04
C ARG A 31 -11.18 2.70 -6.60
N PRO A 32 -10.18 2.97 -5.73
CA PRO A 32 -8.81 3.12 -6.20
C PRO A 32 -8.24 1.77 -6.65
N LYS A 33 -7.23 1.78 -7.54
CA LYS A 33 -6.60 0.55 -8.06
C LYS A 33 -6.22 -0.46 -6.96
N PRO A 34 -5.61 -0.07 -5.82
CA PRO A 34 -5.23 -1.03 -4.78
C PRO A 34 -6.42 -1.80 -4.17
N MET A 35 -7.64 -1.27 -4.31
CA MET A 35 -8.90 -1.88 -3.85
C MET A 35 -9.59 -2.76 -4.90
N VAL A 36 -9.01 -2.92 -6.09
CA VAL A 36 -9.51 -3.90 -7.05
C VAL A 36 -9.24 -5.30 -6.52
N GLU A 37 -10.28 -6.11 -6.44
CA GLU A 37 -10.21 -7.50 -6.00
C GLU A 37 -9.50 -8.37 -7.03
N ILE A 38 -8.62 -9.27 -6.57
CA ILE A 38 -8.08 -10.33 -7.41
C ILE A 38 -9.12 -11.45 -7.51
N PRO A 39 -9.63 -11.78 -8.72
CA PRO A 39 -10.74 -12.72 -8.88
C PRO A 39 -10.49 -14.07 -8.19
N GLY A 40 -11.50 -14.53 -7.44
CA GLY A 40 -11.46 -15.82 -6.75
C GLY A 40 -10.69 -15.82 -5.43
N THR A 41 -10.11 -14.68 -5.01
CA THR A 41 -9.36 -14.59 -3.75
C THR A 41 -10.15 -13.93 -2.62
N GLY A 42 -11.15 -13.10 -2.93
CA GLY A 42 -11.83 -12.26 -1.93
C GLY A 42 -10.94 -11.14 -1.36
N THR A 43 -9.74 -10.95 -1.90
CA THR A 43 -8.71 -10.05 -1.37
C THR A 43 -8.31 -9.01 -2.41
N PRO A 44 -8.31 -7.71 -2.07
CA PRO A 44 -7.86 -6.65 -2.98
C PRO A 44 -6.35 -6.70 -3.21
N ILE A 45 -5.89 -6.07 -4.30
CA ILE A 45 -4.46 -5.97 -4.66
C ILE A 45 -3.61 -5.57 -3.45
N ILE A 46 -4.04 -4.57 -2.67
CA ILE A 46 -3.29 -4.10 -1.50
C ILE A 46 -3.12 -5.18 -0.43
N GLY A 47 -4.14 -6.03 -0.21
CA GLY A 47 -4.06 -7.12 0.78
C GLY A 47 -2.97 -8.12 0.40
N HIS A 48 -2.91 -8.52 -0.88
CA HIS A 48 -1.84 -9.39 -1.38
C HIS A 48 -0.46 -8.75 -1.21
N GLN A 49 -0.32 -7.45 -1.52
CA GLN A 49 0.94 -6.72 -1.34
C GLN A 49 1.41 -6.70 0.11
N LEU A 50 0.50 -6.45 1.06
CA LEU A 50 0.84 -6.41 2.49
C LEU A 50 1.23 -7.79 3.01
N THR A 51 0.57 -8.86 2.57
CA THR A 51 0.96 -10.24 2.90
C THR A 51 2.36 -10.57 2.39
N TRP A 52 2.66 -10.28 1.13
CA TRP A 52 4.00 -10.55 0.57
C TRP A 52 5.09 -9.73 1.27
N LEU A 53 4.80 -8.48 1.63
CA LEU A 53 5.74 -7.66 2.42
C LEU A 53 6.00 -8.30 3.79
N ALA A 54 4.96 -8.79 4.48
CA ALA A 54 5.09 -9.46 5.76
C ALA A 54 5.94 -10.73 5.66
N GLU A 55 5.73 -11.54 4.62
CA GLU A 55 6.50 -12.77 4.35
C GLU A 55 8.00 -12.48 4.15
N GLU A 56 8.35 -11.29 3.65
CA GLU A 56 9.73 -10.86 3.50
C GLU A 56 10.33 -10.20 4.77
N GLY A 57 9.55 -10.05 5.84
CA GLY A 57 9.97 -9.52 7.13
C GLY A 57 9.67 -8.04 7.36
N VAL A 58 8.86 -7.41 6.49
CA VAL A 58 8.40 -6.03 6.70
C VAL A 58 7.34 -6.00 7.80
N THR A 59 7.48 -5.10 8.76
CA THR A 59 6.55 -4.94 9.89
C THR A 59 5.75 -3.64 9.82
N ASP A 60 6.26 -2.62 9.13
CA ASP A 60 5.68 -1.28 9.08
C ASP A 60 5.52 -0.82 7.63
N VAL A 61 4.31 -0.45 7.25
CA VAL A 61 4.00 0.00 5.88
C VAL A 61 3.31 1.35 5.92
N VAL A 62 3.84 2.32 5.17
CA VAL A 62 3.14 3.57 4.88
C VAL A 62 2.49 3.47 3.50
N VAL A 63 1.18 3.69 3.43
CA VAL A 63 0.42 3.71 2.18
C VAL A 63 0.13 5.16 1.79
N SER A 64 0.69 5.59 0.65
CA SER A 64 0.45 6.93 0.08
C SER A 64 -0.82 6.93 -0.75
N CYS A 65 -1.92 7.38 -0.14
CA CYS A 65 -3.26 7.45 -0.72
C CYS A 65 -3.46 8.74 -1.53
N GLY A 66 -4.46 8.73 -2.42
CA GLY A 66 -4.82 9.89 -3.24
C GLY A 66 -6.27 9.78 -3.71
N HIS A 67 -6.49 9.52 -5.01
CA HIS A 67 -7.85 9.36 -5.53
C HIS A 67 -8.65 8.31 -4.74
N LEU A 68 -9.87 8.66 -4.32
CA LEU A 68 -10.77 7.78 -3.54
C LEU A 68 -10.08 7.19 -2.28
N ALA A 69 -9.23 7.98 -1.62
CA ALA A 69 -8.48 7.58 -0.43
C ALA A 69 -9.39 6.97 0.66
N ASP A 70 -10.56 7.56 0.91
CA ASP A 70 -11.49 7.11 1.96
C ASP A 70 -11.87 5.62 1.82
N VAL A 71 -12.02 5.11 0.59
CA VAL A 71 -12.36 3.70 0.33
C VAL A 71 -11.21 2.79 0.78
N LEU A 72 -9.98 3.17 0.44
CA LEU A 72 -8.78 2.41 0.80
C LEU A 72 -8.50 2.50 2.30
N GLN A 73 -8.60 3.70 2.90
CA GLN A 73 -8.39 3.90 4.33
C GLN A 73 -9.38 3.08 5.15
N LYS A 74 -10.68 3.15 4.81
CA LYS A 74 -11.72 2.38 5.50
C LYS A 74 -11.45 0.87 5.44
N TRP A 75 -10.99 0.35 4.30
CA TRP A 75 -10.66 -1.07 4.22
C TRP A 75 -9.46 -1.41 5.10
N LEU A 76 -8.36 -0.63 5.01
CA LEU A 76 -7.15 -0.83 5.81
C LEU A 76 -7.40 -0.74 7.32
N ASP A 77 -8.27 0.16 7.77
CA ASP A 77 -8.62 0.32 9.19
C ASP A 77 -9.45 -0.86 9.74
N SER A 78 -10.14 -1.60 8.84
CA SER A 78 -11.04 -2.70 9.22
C SER A 78 -10.47 -4.10 8.98
N ALA A 79 -9.44 -4.20 8.13
CA ALA A 79 -8.84 -5.47 7.75
C ALA A 79 -7.94 -6.03 8.87
N ASP A 80 -7.93 -7.35 9.00
CA ASP A 80 -6.92 -8.04 9.79
C ASP A 80 -5.63 -8.14 8.97
N LEU A 81 -4.64 -7.31 9.31
CA LEU A 81 -3.43 -7.12 8.51
C LEU A 81 -2.20 -7.72 9.19
N PRO A 82 -1.30 -8.39 8.43
CA PRO A 82 -0.09 -8.99 9.00
C PRO A 82 1.01 -7.97 9.30
N VAL A 83 0.80 -6.68 9.00
CA VAL A 83 1.74 -5.57 9.20
C VAL A 83 1.03 -4.37 9.80
N ARG A 84 1.78 -3.47 10.45
CA ARG A 84 1.26 -2.17 10.87
C ARG A 84 1.16 -1.26 9.66
N VAL A 85 -0.02 -0.70 9.43
CA VAL A 85 -0.26 0.22 8.32
C VAL A 85 -0.52 1.63 8.82
N THR A 86 0.18 2.59 8.26
CA THR A 86 -0.13 4.03 8.36
C THR A 86 -0.57 4.53 7.00
N THR A 87 -1.66 5.28 6.93
CA THR A 87 -2.11 5.92 5.68
C THR A 87 -1.73 7.39 5.67
N VAL A 88 -1.24 7.88 4.54
CA VAL A 88 -1.02 9.31 4.30
C VAL A 88 -1.78 9.70 3.05
N VAL A 89 -2.50 10.81 3.07
CA VAL A 89 -3.30 11.26 1.92
C VAL A 89 -2.58 12.41 1.24
N GLU A 90 -2.33 12.26 -0.06
CA GLU A 90 -1.86 13.33 -0.93
C GLU A 90 -3.03 14.28 -1.23
N THR A 91 -2.98 15.52 -0.73
CA THR A 91 -4.01 16.53 -0.98
C THR A 91 -4.01 17.05 -2.41
N GLU A 92 -2.89 16.91 -3.11
CA GLU A 92 -2.70 17.20 -4.53
C GLU A 92 -1.82 16.11 -5.17
N PRO A 93 -1.90 15.86 -6.49
CA PRO A 93 -1.08 14.83 -7.12
C PRO A 93 0.42 15.19 -7.07
N LEU A 94 1.18 14.55 -6.16
CA LEU A 94 2.61 14.84 -5.96
C LEU A 94 3.51 14.12 -6.98
N GLY A 95 2.92 13.32 -7.86
CA GLY A 95 3.64 12.40 -8.73
C GLY A 95 4.40 11.32 -7.95
N ARG A 96 5.11 10.43 -8.66
CA ARG A 96 5.76 9.28 -8.03
C ARG A 96 6.84 9.67 -7.02
N GLY A 97 7.70 10.64 -7.38
CA GLY A 97 8.81 11.07 -6.53
C GLY A 97 8.34 11.87 -5.32
N GLY A 98 7.36 12.77 -5.50
CA GLY A 98 6.81 13.56 -4.40
C GLY A 98 6.01 12.69 -3.42
N GLY A 99 5.16 11.79 -3.92
CA GLY A 99 4.43 10.84 -3.10
C GLY A 99 5.36 9.93 -2.28
N LEU A 100 6.45 9.44 -2.87
CA LEU A 100 7.44 8.66 -2.14
C LEU A 100 8.13 9.47 -1.03
N LYS A 101 8.60 10.67 -1.32
CA LYS A 101 9.27 11.53 -0.33
C LYS A 101 8.33 11.87 0.84
N TYR A 102 7.07 12.17 0.52
CA TYR A 102 6.04 12.49 1.51
C TYR A 102 5.70 11.26 2.38
N ALA A 103 5.47 10.10 1.78
CA ALA A 103 5.20 8.88 2.54
C ALA A 103 6.41 8.44 3.40
N ALA A 104 7.62 8.55 2.86
CA ALA A 104 8.83 8.16 3.58
C ALA A 104 9.07 8.99 4.86
N SER A 105 8.63 10.25 4.92
CA SER A 105 8.75 11.07 6.15
C SER A 105 7.82 10.62 7.29
N HIS A 106 6.93 9.66 7.03
CA HIS A 106 6.01 9.09 8.01
C HIS A 106 6.40 7.66 8.41
N LEU A 107 7.51 7.13 7.90
CA LEU A 107 8.05 5.87 8.38
C LEU A 107 8.52 6.04 9.84
N PRO A 108 8.30 5.04 10.71
CA PRO A 108 8.82 5.09 12.07
C PRO A 108 10.35 5.19 12.09
N HIS A 109 10.92 5.80 13.12
CA HIS A 109 12.37 5.92 13.30
C HIS A 109 12.99 4.67 13.94
#